data_AF-A0A2G8RIL7-F1
#
_entry.id   AF-A0A2G8RIL7-F1
#
_cell.length_a   1.000
_cell.length_b   1.000
_cell.length_c   1.000
_cell.angle_alpha   90.00
_cell.angle_beta   90.00
_cell.angle_gamma   90.00
#
_symmetry.space_group_name_H-M   'P 1'
#
loop_
_entity.id
_entity.type
_entity.pdbx_description
1 polymer ?
#
loop_
_entity_poly.entity_id
_entity_poly.type
_entity_poly.pdbx_seq_one_letter_code
_entity_poly.pdbx_strand_id
1 'polypeptide(L)' 'MTDARQTLALWRYDYNNVRPHSLLGNKTPAEARRALELLDGIAPGALATPETDDYESQGLSL' A
#
# COMPACT_ATOMS: atom_id res chain seq x y z
N MET A 1 -6.07 16.35 21.52
CA MET A 1 -6.43 15.59 20.30
C MET A 1 -5.29 15.45 19.28
N THR A 2 -4.13 16.08 19.48
CA THR A 2 -2.94 15.94 18.61
C THR A 2 -2.24 14.57 18.76
N ASP A 3 -2.28 14.02 19.97
CA ASP A 3 -1.54 12.81 20.36
C ASP A 3 -1.92 11.53 19.58
N ALA A 4 -3.22 11.29 19.37
CA ALA A 4 -3.68 10.12 18.62
C ALA A 4 -3.24 10.16 17.13
N ARG A 5 -3.32 11.34 16.49
CA ARG A 5 -2.88 11.50 15.09
C ARG A 5 -1.37 11.34 14.96
N GLN A 6 -0.61 11.88 15.92
CA GLN A 6 0.85 11.73 15.96
C GLN A 6 1.26 10.27 16.17
N THR A 7 0.59 9.58 17.10
CA THR A 7 0.82 8.15 17.36
C THR A 7 0.57 7.32 16.10
N LEU A 8 -0.54 7.57 15.40
CA LEU A 8 -0.85 6.87 14.14
C LEU A 8 0.17 7.19 13.03
N ALA A 9 0.62 8.44 12.92
CA ALA A 9 1.61 8.82 11.92
C ALA A 9 2.94 8.08 12.13
N LEU A 10 3.41 7.99 13.38
CA LEU A 10 4.61 7.23 13.75
C LEU A 10 4.43 5.74 13.42
N TRP A 11 3.32 5.15 13.84
CA TRP A 11 3.06 3.73 13.61
C TRP A 11 3.00 3.39 12.12
N ARG A 12 2.34 4.24 11.33
CA ARG A 12 2.25 4.10 9.87
C ARG A 12 3.62 4.22 9.21
N TYR A 13 4.51 5.07 9.71
CA TYR A 13 5.87 5.17 9.19
C TYR A 13 6.67 3.91 9.49
N ASP A 14 6.71 3.46 10.75
CA ASP A 14 7.44 2.29 11.19
C ASP A 14 7.02 1.02 10.45
N TYR A 15 5.71 0.79 10.34
CA TYR A 15 5.18 -0.38 9.65
C TYR A 15 5.59 -0.42 8.17
N ASN A 16 5.48 0.71 7.48
CA ASN A 16 5.71 0.76 6.04
C ASN A 16 7.18 0.79 5.65
N ASN A 17 8.07 1.33 6.49
CA ASN A 17 9.46 1.61 6.10
C ASN A 17 10.51 0.86 6.92
N VAL A 18 10.17 0.30 8.09
CA VAL A 18 11.17 -0.30 8.99
C VAL A 18 10.95 -1.80 9.17
N ARG A 19 9.70 -2.27 9.14
CA ARG A 19 9.37 -3.66 9.50
C ARG A 19 9.31 -4.59 8.28
N PRO A 20 10.22 -5.56 8.16
CA PRO A 20 10.16 -6.56 7.09
C PRO A 20 9.05 -7.58 7.36
N HIS A 21 8.41 -8.05 6.29
CA HIS A 21 7.32 -9.02 6.34
C HIS A 21 7.69 -10.26 5.54
N SER A 22 7.52 -11.46 6.11
CA SER A 22 7.85 -12.74 5.45
C SER A 22 7.05 -12.94 4.16
N LEU A 23 5.78 -12.53 4.13
CA LEU A 23 4.92 -12.55 2.94
C LEU A 23 5.45 -11.67 1.79
N LEU A 24 6.24 -10.64 2.10
CA LEU A 24 6.88 -9.75 1.12
C LEU A 24 8.31 -10.21 0.78
N GLY A 25 8.66 -11.46 1.08
CA GLY A 25 10.01 -11.96 0.92
C GLY A 25 11.00 -11.27 1.87
N ASN A 26 10.55 -11.03 3.11
CA ASN A 26 11.29 -10.34 4.17
C ASN A 26 11.68 -8.88 3.82
N LYS A 27 10.87 -8.22 2.98
CA LYS A 27 10.97 -6.79 2.66
C LYS A 27 9.95 -5.97 3.44
N THR A 28 10.21 -4.69 3.60
CA THR A 28 9.21 -3.72 4.07
C THR A 28 8.19 -3.44 2.97
N PRO A 29 6.97 -2.96 3.32
CA PRO A 29 5.98 -2.56 2.31
C PRO A 29 6.50 -1.51 1.31
N ALA A 30 7.29 -0.53 1.76
CA ALA A 30 7.87 0.47 0.89
C ALA A 30 8.88 -0.13 -0.11
N GLU A 31 9.72 -1.06 0.33
CA GLU A 31 10.66 -1.76 -0.55
C GLU A 31 9.95 -2.65 -1.56
N ALA A 32 8.92 -3.38 -1.14
CA ALA A 32 8.11 -4.20 -2.05
C ALA A 32 7.45 -3.34 -3.14
N ARG A 33 6.90 -2.18 -2.78
CA ARG A 33 6.35 -1.23 -3.75
C ARG A 33 7.41 -0.72 -4.72
N ARG A 34 8.59 -0.33 -4.24
CA ARG A 34 9.69 0.14 -5.11
C ARG A 34 10.16 -0.94 -6.07
N ALA A 35 10.23 -2.20 -5.64
CA ALA A 35 10.55 -3.32 -6.51
C ALA A 35 9.48 -3.53 -7.60
N LEU A 36 8.20 -3.38 -7.26
CA LEU A 36 7.10 -3.43 -8.24
C LEU A 36 7.17 -2.27 -9.24
N GLU A 37 7.37 -1.03 -8.76
CA GLU A 37 7.50 0.15 -9.63
C GLU A 37 8.70 0.03 -10.59
N LEU A 38 9.81 -0.58 -10.16
CA LEU A 38 10.95 -0.82 -11.04
C LEU A 38 10.63 -1.86 -12.11
N LEU A 39 9.88 -2.91 -11.76
CA LEU A 39 9.44 -3.94 -12.71
C LEU A 39 8.45 -3.37 -13.73
N ASP A 40 7.48 -2.59 -13.25
CA ASP A 40 6.45 -1.95 -14.07
C ASP A 40 7.02 -0.81 -14.93
N GLY A 41 7.99 -0.06 -14.41
CA GLY A 41 8.73 0.97 -15.15
C GLY A 41 9.65 0.42 -16.25
N ILE A 42 9.92 -0.89 -16.26
CA ILE A 42 10.60 -1.59 -17.35
C ILE A 42 9.59 -2.14 -18.38
N ALA A 43 8.30 -2.24 -18.04
CA ALA A 43 7.26 -2.63 -18.97
C ALA A 43 6.90 -1.47 -19.91
N PRO A 44 7.09 -1.59 -21.24
CA PRO A 44 6.65 -0.56 -22.16
C PRO A 44 5.11 -0.56 -22.23
N GLY A 45 4.49 0.38 -21.51
CA GLY A 45 3.13 0.84 -21.79
C GLY A 45 2.01 -0.19 -21.65
N ALA A 46 2.02 -1.04 -20.63
CA ALA A 46 0.82 -1.79 -20.26
C ALA A 46 -0.02 -0.95 -19.28
N LEU A 47 -0.71 0.08 -19.80
CA LEU A 47 -1.83 0.68 -19.08
C LEU A 47 -2.90 -0.40 -18.89
N ALA A 48 -2.86 -1.11 -17.77
CA ALA A 48 -3.99 -1.92 -17.36
C ALA A 48 -5.16 -0.96 -17.15
N THR A 49 -6.20 -1.09 -17.97
CA THR A 49 -7.49 -0.47 -17.70
C THR A 49 -7.94 -0.98 -16.34
N PRO A 50 -8.20 -0.11 -15.34
CA PRO A 50 -8.81 -0.58 -14.11
C PRO A 50 -10.18 -1.13 -14.52
N GLU A 51 -10.37 -2.45 -14.43
CA GLU A 51 -11.71 -2.97 -14.26
C GLU A 51 -12.25 -2.31 -13.00
N THR A 52 -13.40 -1.66 -13.15
CA THR A 52 -14.15 -1.16 -12.01
C THR A 52 -14.55 -2.40 -11.22
N ASP A 53 -13.75 -2.75 -10.21
CA ASP A 53 -14.21 -3.65 -9.17
C ASP A 53 -15.41 -2.94 -8.53
N ASP A 54 -16.60 -3.39 -8.93
CA ASP A 54 -17.88 -3.00 -8.35
C ASP A 54 -17.92 -3.56 -6.92
N TYR A 55 -17.14 -2.94 -6.03
CA TYR A 55 -17.26 -3.15 -4.61
C TYR A 55 -18.56 -2.48 -4.17
N GLU A 56 -19.65 -3.21 -4.34
CA GLU A 56 -20.98 -2.92 -3.81
C GLU A 56 -20.83 -2.44 -2.36
N SER A 57 -21.02 -1.15 -2.14
CA SER A 57 -21.07 -0.53 -0.81
C SER A 57 -22.41 -0.86 -0.15
N GLN A 58 -22.72 -2.14 0.01
CA GLN A 58 -23.85 -2.61 0.81
C GLN A 58 -23.46 -2.55 2.28
N GLY A 59 -23.53 -1.35 2.86
CA GLY A 59 -23.26 -1.19 4.28
C GLY A 59 -23.26 0.22 4.84
N LEU A 60 -23.62 1.24 4.08
CA LEU A 60 -23.77 2.61 4.60
C LEU A 60 -25.20 3.12 4.36
N SER A 61 -26.16 2.49 5.03
CA SER A 61 -27.45 3.13 5.29
C SER A 61 -27.31 4.02 6.52
N LEU A 62 -27.70 5.29 6.37
CA LEU A 62 -27.82 6.29 7.45
C LEU A 62 -28.94 5.92 8.44
#